data_AF-A0A518D6A3-F1
#
_entry.id   AF-A0A518D6A3-F1
#
_cell.length_a   1.000
_cell.length_b   1.000
_cell.length_c   1.000
_cell.angle_alpha   90.00
_cell.angle_beta   90.00
_cell.angle_gamma   90.00
#
_symmetry.space_group_name_H-M   'P 1'
#
loop_
_entity.id
_entity.type
_entity.pdbx_description
1 polymer ?
#
loop_
_entity_poly.entity_id
_entity_poly.type
_entity_poly.pdbx_seq_one_letter_code
_entity_poly.pdbx_strand_id
1 'polypeptide(L)'
;MPNREIPESRKALYHAGQVVAVIGLLTFLSTFVIGAFYFGDFSNFHSLVRNQMLRAIGGMVMIVAGGAMMNVAARGVAGSGLTLDPQRARGEVEPWTRMAGGMAKDALDEAGLDLRALTAAADIPFDEKLRRLHALWQDGILREDEYLREKQDLLDKH
;
A
#
# COMPACT_ATOMS: atom_id res chain seq x y z
N MET A 1 8.45 5.08 -26.07
CA MET A 1 7.87 4.85 -24.73
C MET A 1 6.37 5.09 -24.84
N PRO A 2 5.49 4.15 -24.46
CA PRO A 2 4.06 4.37 -24.58
C PRO A 2 3.62 5.37 -23.52
N ASN A 3 3.30 6.59 -23.96
CA ASN A 3 2.68 7.64 -23.16
C ASN A 3 1.27 7.18 -22.77
N ARG A 4 1.13 6.50 -21.62
CA ARG A 4 -0.17 6.14 -21.06
C ARG A 4 -0.75 7.38 -20.39
N GLU A 5 -1.34 8.24 -21.20
CA GLU A 5 -2.00 9.46 -20.75
C GLU A 5 -3.09 9.08 -19.73
N ILE A 6 -2.94 9.55 -18.49
CA ILE A 6 -3.99 9.44 -17.48
C ILE A 6 -5.25 10.06 -18.11
N PRO A 7 -6.38 9.32 -18.18
CA PRO A 7 -7.56 9.79 -18.88
C PRO A 7 -7.98 11.17 -18.36
N GLU A 8 -8.25 12.12 -19.26
CA GLU A 8 -8.55 13.52 -18.91
C GLU A 8 -9.67 13.66 -17.88
N SER A 9 -10.66 12.76 -17.93
CA SER A 9 -11.76 12.71 -16.96
C SER A 9 -11.31 12.49 -15.52
N ARG A 10 -10.23 11.72 -15.28
CA ARG A 10 -9.65 11.53 -13.93
C ARG A 10 -8.96 12.80 -13.45
N LYS A 11 -8.22 13.49 -14.33
CA LYS A 11 -7.57 14.78 -13.99
C LYS A 11 -8.61 15.86 -13.68
N ALA A 12 -9.66 15.96 -14.50
CA ALA A 12 -10.75 16.90 -14.27
C ALA A 12 -11.47 16.63 -12.94
N LEU A 13 -11.78 15.37 -12.63
CA LEU A 13 -12.41 15.00 -11.35
C LEU A 13 -11.52 15.29 -10.14
N TYR A 14 -10.22 15.04 -10.26
CA TYR A 14 -9.25 15.34 -9.21
C TYR A 14 -9.17 16.84 -8.92
N HIS A 15 -9.03 17.67 -9.97
CA HIS A 15 -8.98 19.13 -9.80
C HIS A 15 -10.31 19.72 -9.34
N ALA A 16 -11.45 19.19 -9.80
CA ALA A 16 -12.75 19.58 -9.28
C ALA A 16 -12.87 19.25 -7.79
N GLY A 17 -12.48 18.04 -7.38
CA GLY A 17 -12.45 17.63 -5.97
C GLY A 17 -11.51 18.52 -5.13
N GLN A 18 -10.35 18.90 -5.68
CA GLN A 18 -9.41 19.81 -5.04
C GLN A 18 -10.02 21.20 -4.83
N VAL A 19 -10.68 21.77 -5.85
CA VAL A 19 -11.36 23.07 -5.73
C VAL A 19 -12.45 23.01 -4.66
N VAL A 20 -13.28 21.97 -4.66
CA VAL A 20 -14.34 21.78 -3.64
C VAL A 20 -13.75 21.64 -2.24
N ALA A 21 -12.69 20.85 -2.08
CA ALA A 21 -12.03 20.67 -0.79
C ALA A 21 -11.42 21.99 -0.27
N VAL A 22 -10.77 22.76 -1.14
CA VAL A 22 -10.20 24.07 -0.79
C VAL A 22 -11.29 25.06 -0.38
N ILE A 23 -12.39 25.14 -1.14
CA ILE A 23 -13.53 26.00 -0.78
C ILE A 23 -14.13 25.57 0.56
N GLY A 24 -14.30 24.26 0.78
CA GLY A 24 -14.76 23.71 2.04
C GLY A 24 -13.86 24.07 3.21
N LEU A 25 -12.54 23.94 3.03
CA LEU A 25 -11.54 24.29 4.04
C LEU A 25 -11.58 25.79 4.35
N LEU A 26 -11.63 26.66 3.35
CA LEU A 26 -11.74 28.10 3.56
C LEU A 26 -13.04 28.47 4.29
N THR A 27 -14.14 27.84 3.92
CA THR A 27 -15.44 28.02 4.59
C THR A 27 -15.39 27.56 6.04
N PHE A 28 -14.76 26.42 6.32
CA PHE A 28 -14.56 25.92 7.68
C PHE A 28 -13.65 26.84 8.49
N LEU A 29 -12.52 27.26 7.95
CA LEU A 29 -11.58 28.18 8.62
C LEU A 29 -12.20 29.55 8.89
N SER A 30 -13.10 30.02 8.02
CA SER A 30 -13.84 31.27 8.22
C SER A 30 -14.64 31.29 9.53
N THR A 31 -15.03 30.12 10.04
CA THR A 31 -15.73 30.02 11.33
C THR A 31 -14.83 30.54 12.45
N PHE A 32 -13.57 30.11 12.54
CA PHE A 32 -12.66 30.59 13.59
C PHE A 32 -12.43 32.10 13.54
N VAL A 33 -12.34 32.67 12.34
CA VAL A 33 -12.20 34.11 12.15
C VAL A 33 -13.40 34.86 12.72
N ILE A 34 -14.61 34.44 12.38
CA ILE A 34 -15.85 35.04 12.91
C ILE A 34 -15.95 34.83 14.42
N GLY A 35 -15.65 33.61 14.89
CA GLY A 35 -15.66 33.29 16.32
C GLY A 35 -14.71 34.19 17.12
N ALA A 36 -13.55 34.52 16.57
CA ALA A 36 -12.60 35.44 17.19
C ALA A 36 -13.09 36.90 17.18
N PHE A 37 -13.67 37.38 16.07
CA PHE A 37 -14.19 38.75 15.99
C PHE A 37 -15.39 39.02 16.90
N TYR A 38 -16.26 38.02 17.10
CA TYR A 38 -17.43 38.13 17.95
C TYR A 38 -17.22 37.53 19.35
N PHE A 39 -15.98 37.20 19.72
CA PHE A 39 -15.67 36.62 21.02
C PHE A 39 -15.98 37.62 22.14
N GLY A 40 -16.95 37.28 23.00
CA GLY A 40 -17.40 38.13 24.11
C GLY A 40 -18.63 38.99 23.81
N ASP A 41 -19.14 38.99 22.57
CA ASP A 41 -20.42 39.61 22.22
C ASP A 41 -21.57 38.60 22.33
N PHE A 42 -22.41 38.77 23.35
CA PHE A 42 -23.58 37.90 23.60
C PHE A 42 -24.90 38.48 23.08
N SER A 43 -24.89 39.68 22.47
CA SER A 43 -26.11 40.38 22.03
C SER A 43 -26.97 39.57 21.04
N ASN A 44 -26.33 38.76 20.20
CA ASN A 44 -26.97 37.99 19.14
C ASN A 44 -26.56 36.51 19.14
N PHE A 45 -26.21 35.98 20.32
CA PHE A 45 -25.56 34.67 20.48
C PHE A 45 -26.26 33.53 19.72
N HIS A 46 -27.58 33.40 19.82
CA HIS A 46 -28.31 32.30 19.19
C HIS A 46 -28.19 32.30 17.66
N SER A 47 -28.30 33.48 17.02
CA SER A 47 -28.16 33.62 15.57
C SER A 47 -26.73 33.36 15.12
N LEU A 48 -25.76 33.89 15.87
CA LEU A 48 -24.33 33.73 15.62
C LEU A 48 -23.93 32.26 15.68
N VAL A 49 -24.29 31.54 16.75
CA VAL A 49 -23.98 30.12 16.92
C VAL A 49 -24.62 29.26 15.85
N ARG A 50 -25.88 29.53 15.47
CA ARG A 50 -26.56 28.78 14.41
C ARG A 50 -25.85 28.94 13.06
N ASN A 51 -25.55 30.18 12.66
CA ASN A 51 -24.87 30.47 11.40
C ASN A 51 -23.45 29.90 11.37
N GLN A 52 -22.77 29.98 12.51
CA GLN A 52 -21.45 29.40 12.73
C GLN A 52 -21.46 27.88 12.52
N MET A 53 -22.44 27.20 13.11
CA MET A 53 -22.56 25.75 13.03
C MET A 53 -22.90 25.27 11.63
N LEU A 54 -23.80 25.97 10.94
CA LEU A 54 -24.12 25.67 9.54
C LEU A 54 -22.91 25.83 8.62
N ARG A 55 -22.10 26.88 8.80
CA ARG A 55 -20.83 27.04 8.05
C ARG A 55 -19.82 25.96 8.38
N ALA A 56 -19.65 25.61 9.66
CA ALA A 56 -18.71 24.58 10.08
C ALA A 56 -19.07 23.23 9.45
N ILE A 57 -20.33 22.81 9.59
CA ILE A 57 -20.82 21.54 9.04
C ILE A 57 -20.75 21.57 7.51
N GLY A 58 -21.20 22.65 6.88
CA GLY A 58 -21.15 22.79 5.42
C GLY A 58 -19.71 22.74 4.87
N GLY A 59 -18.77 23.41 5.54
CA GLY A 59 -17.35 23.36 5.20
C GLY A 59 -16.77 21.96 5.34
N MET A 60 -17.05 21.27 6.45
CA MET A 60 -16.62 19.88 6.65
C MET A 60 -17.17 18.94 5.58
N VAL A 61 -18.46 19.06 5.24
CA VAL A 61 -19.09 18.24 4.19
C VAL A 61 -18.41 18.45 2.85
N MET A 62 -18.10 19.70 2.47
CA MET A 62 -17.35 19.98 1.24
C MET A 62 -15.93 19.39 1.26
N ILE A 63 -15.21 19.48 2.40
CA ILE A 63 -13.88 18.87 2.52
C ILE A 63 -13.95 17.36 2.31
N VAL A 64 -14.91 16.69 2.96
CA VAL A 64 -15.11 15.24 2.84
C VAL A 64 -15.51 14.87 1.41
N ALA A 65 -16.45 15.60 0.81
CA ALA A 65 -16.90 15.35 -0.56
C ALA A 65 -15.76 15.55 -1.58
N GLY A 66 -15.01 16.65 -1.46
CA GLY A 66 -13.83 16.91 -2.30
C GLY A 66 -12.74 15.86 -2.11
N GLY A 67 -12.51 15.44 -0.87
CA GLY A 67 -11.61 14.33 -0.52
C GLY A 67 -12.04 13.01 -1.14
N ALA A 68 -13.34 12.69 -1.12
CA ALA A 68 -13.88 11.50 -1.76
C ALA A 68 -13.70 11.53 -3.29
N MET A 69 -13.99 12.67 -3.93
CA MET A 69 -13.77 12.87 -5.37
C MET A 69 -12.30 12.65 -5.76
N MET A 70 -11.37 13.23 -5.00
CA MET A 70 -9.93 13.05 -5.23
C MET A 70 -9.49 11.60 -5.02
N ASN A 71 -10.01 10.90 -4.01
CA ASN A 71 -9.71 9.48 -3.77
C ASN A 71 -10.20 8.59 -4.91
N VAL A 72 -11.40 8.85 -5.43
CA VAL A 72 -11.95 8.15 -6.60
C VAL A 72 -11.11 8.42 -7.84
N ALA A 73 -10.67 9.67 -8.04
CA ALA A 73 -9.81 10.03 -9.17
C ALA A 73 -8.43 9.36 -9.11
N ALA A 74 -7.82 9.31 -7.91
CA ALA A 74 -6.47 8.76 -7.70
C ALA A 74 -6.44 7.23 -7.81
N ARG A 75 -7.46 6.54 -7.28
CA ARG A 75 -7.55 5.06 -7.31
C ARG A 75 -8.29 4.53 -8.53
N GLY A 76 -8.88 5.42 -9.33
CA GLY A 76 -9.80 5.05 -10.39
C GLY A 76 -11.10 4.44 -9.85
N VAL A 77 -12.14 4.41 -10.68
CA VAL A 77 -13.45 3.83 -10.32
C VAL A 77 -13.35 2.36 -9.90
N ALA A 78 -12.36 1.63 -10.47
CA ALA A 78 -12.06 0.25 -10.14
C ALA A 78 -11.37 0.08 -8.77
N GLY A 79 -10.51 1.01 -8.36
CA GLY A 79 -9.82 0.98 -7.05
C GLY A 79 -10.59 1.67 -5.93
N SER A 80 -11.64 2.44 -6.24
CA SER A 80 -12.53 3.07 -5.24
C SER A 80 -13.68 2.16 -4.78
N GLY A 81 -13.76 0.93 -5.29
CA GLY A 81 -14.82 -0.04 -4.95
C GLY A 81 -16.18 0.24 -5.62
N LEU A 82 -16.28 1.22 -6.52
CA LEU A 82 -17.51 1.57 -7.24
C LEU A 82 -17.76 0.68 -8.47
N THR A 83 -16.74 0.00 -8.99
CA THR A 83 -16.90 -0.97 -10.08
C THR A 83 -15.94 -2.14 -9.87
N LEU A 84 -16.48 -3.33 -9.58
CA LEU A 84 -15.74 -4.59 -9.51
C LEU A 84 -15.44 -5.08 -10.93
N ASP A 85 -14.44 -4.48 -11.59
CA ASP A 85 -13.91 -5.01 -12.84
C ASP A 85 -12.45 -5.49 -12.66
N PRO A 86 -12.26 -6.76 -12.22
CA PRO A 86 -10.97 -7.28 -11.76
C PRO A 86 -9.91 -7.35 -12.86
N GLN A 87 -10.31 -7.29 -14.13
CA GLN A 87 -9.41 -7.34 -15.28
C GLN A 87 -8.69 -5.99 -15.50
N ARG A 88 -9.36 -4.85 -15.25
CA ARG A 88 -8.72 -3.52 -15.32
C ARG A 88 -7.74 -3.28 -14.18
N ALA A 89 -8.02 -3.81 -12.99
CA ALA A 89 -7.12 -3.71 -11.85
C ALA A 89 -5.76 -4.36 -12.13
N ARG A 90 -5.73 -5.56 -12.74
CA ARG A 90 -4.49 -6.30 -13.04
C ARG A 90 -3.54 -5.53 -13.96
N GLY A 91 -4.06 -4.81 -14.96
CA GLY A 91 -3.24 -4.02 -15.88
C GLY A 91 -2.62 -2.76 -15.27
N GLU A 92 -3.22 -2.21 -14.20
CA GLU A 92 -2.69 -1.03 -13.50
C GLU A 92 -1.63 -1.40 -12.43
N VAL A 93 -1.67 -2.61 -11.83
CA VAL A 93 -0.67 -3.05 -10.82
C VAL A 93 0.60 -3.66 -11.43
N GLU A 94 0.53 -4.18 -12.65
CA GLU A 94 1.63 -4.89 -13.32
C GLU A 94 2.95 -4.09 -13.45
N PRO A 95 2.94 -2.76 -13.63
CA PRO A 95 4.18 -1.98 -13.63
C PRO A 95 4.80 -1.85 -12.23
N TRP A 96 3.96 -1.71 -11.19
CA TRP A 96 4.40 -1.48 -9.81
C TRP A 96 5.00 -2.74 -9.19
N THR A 97 4.41 -3.91 -9.45
CA THR A 97 4.99 -5.20 -9.03
C THR A 97 6.33 -5.48 -9.72
N ARG A 98 6.50 -5.03 -10.97
CA ARG A 98 7.78 -5.18 -11.70
C ARG A 98 8.87 -4.24 -11.15
N MET A 99 8.52 -3.00 -10.84
CA MET A 99 9.47 -2.04 -10.23
C MET A 99 9.85 -2.43 -8.79
N ALA A 100 8.89 -2.86 -7.98
CA ALA A 100 9.16 -3.32 -6.61
C ALA A 100 10.03 -4.59 -6.60
N GLY A 101 9.80 -5.53 -7.52
CA GLY A 101 10.64 -6.71 -7.68
C GLY A 101 12.07 -6.38 -8.14
N GLY A 102 12.23 -5.37 -9.01
CA GLY A 102 13.54 -4.86 -9.41
C GLY A 102 14.33 -4.28 -8.24
N MET A 103 13.71 -3.38 -7.46
CA MET A 103 14.34 -2.76 -6.29
C MET A 103 14.69 -3.78 -5.20
N ALA A 104 13.84 -4.77 -4.97
CA ALA A 104 14.12 -5.84 -4.00
C ALA A 104 15.30 -6.71 -4.45
N LYS A 105 15.39 -7.01 -5.75
CA LYS A 105 16.52 -7.75 -6.32
C LYS A 105 17.81 -6.94 -6.21
N ASP A 106 17.78 -5.66 -6.58
CA ASP A 106 18.94 -4.77 -6.52
C ASP A 106 19.47 -4.62 -5.08
N ALA A 107 18.57 -4.54 -4.09
CA ALA A 107 18.95 -4.46 -2.68
C ALA A 107 19.58 -5.77 -2.15
N LEU A 108 19.12 -6.93 -2.63
CA LEU A 108 19.67 -8.23 -2.24
C LEU A 108 21.02 -8.48 -2.91
N ASP A 109 21.17 -8.10 -4.17
CA ASP A 109 22.43 -8.17 -4.91
C ASP A 109 23.49 -7.24 -4.24
N GLU A 110 23.12 -6.03 -3.81
CA GLU A 110 24.00 -5.09 -3.07
C GLU A 110 24.37 -5.61 -1.67
N ALA A 111 23.48 -6.36 -1.01
CA ALA A 111 23.78 -7.03 0.25
C ALA A 111 24.69 -8.27 0.09
N GLY A 112 25.15 -8.58 -1.13
CA GLY A 112 25.99 -9.73 -1.44
C GLY A 112 25.25 -11.07 -1.45
N LEU A 113 23.92 -11.04 -1.48
CA LEU A 113 23.07 -12.23 -1.50
C LEU A 113 22.61 -12.48 -2.94
N ASP A 114 23.44 -13.17 -3.73
CA ASP A 114 23.03 -13.62 -5.06
C ASP A 114 21.92 -14.68 -4.93
N LEU A 115 20.69 -14.28 -5.25
CA LEU A 115 19.53 -15.15 -5.26
C LEU A 115 19.74 -16.38 -6.16
N ARG A 116 20.54 -16.28 -7.22
CA ARG A 116 20.90 -17.44 -8.05
C ARG A 116 21.81 -18.42 -7.31
N ALA A 117 22.75 -17.92 -6.52
CA ALA A 117 23.60 -18.75 -5.68
C ALA A 117 22.80 -19.43 -4.56
N LEU A 118 21.81 -18.73 -3.99
CA LEU A 118 20.89 -19.31 -3.00
C LEU A 118 19.97 -20.38 -3.60
N THR A 119 19.44 -20.16 -4.81
CA THR A 119 18.64 -21.18 -5.51
C THR A 119 19.49 -22.35 -6.00
N ALA A 120 20.74 -22.12 -6.41
CA ALA A 120 21.68 -23.18 -6.74
C ALA A 120 22.12 -23.98 -5.49
N ALA A 121 22.20 -23.33 -4.33
CA ALA A 121 22.41 -23.98 -3.04
C ALA A 121 21.16 -24.70 -2.51
N ALA A 122 19.97 -24.45 -3.06
CA ALA A 122 18.76 -25.20 -2.75
C ALA A 122 18.66 -26.51 -3.57
N ASP A 123 19.29 -26.55 -4.75
CA ASP A 123 19.39 -27.73 -5.61
C ASP A 123 20.67 -28.54 -5.30
N ILE A 124 20.82 -28.93 -4.03
CA ILE A 124 21.95 -29.76 -3.60
C ILE A 124 21.78 -31.17 -4.18
N PRO A 125 22.75 -31.71 -4.94
CA PRO A 125 22.70 -33.08 -5.45
C PRO A 125 22.50 -34.09 -4.32
N PHE A 126 21.72 -35.14 -4.57
CA PHE A 126 21.39 -36.17 -3.58
C PHE A 126 22.62 -36.74 -2.85
N ASP A 127 23.70 -37.01 -3.59
CA ASP A 127 24.96 -37.52 -3.03
C ASP A 127 25.63 -36.57 -2.03
N GLU A 128 25.51 -35.26 -2.25
CA GLU A 128 26.04 -34.23 -1.36
C GLU A 128 25.21 -34.12 -0.08
N LYS A 129 23.88 -34.29 -0.17
CA LYS A 129 22.98 -34.34 1.01
C LYS A 129 23.34 -35.54 1.90
N LEU A 130 23.56 -36.72 1.32
CA LEU A 130 23.97 -37.91 2.05
C LEU A 130 25.35 -37.75 2.72
N ARG A 131 26.31 -37.12 2.03
CA ARG A 131 27.65 -36.87 2.57
C ARG A 131 27.60 -35.95 3.79
N ARG A 132 26.83 -34.86 3.71
CA ARG A 132 26.64 -33.92 4.83
C ARG A 132 25.92 -34.57 6.00
N LEU A 133 24.88 -35.36 5.74
CA LEU A 133 24.16 -36.09 6.78
C LEU A 133 25.10 -37.07 7.52
N HIS A 134 25.97 -37.76 6.78
CA HIS A 134 26.95 -38.67 7.39
C HIS A 134 28.04 -37.92 8.18
N ALA A 135 28.50 -36.77 7.69
CA ALA A 135 29.45 -35.93 8.42
C ALA A 135 28.86 -35.44 9.76
N LEU A 136 27.59 -35.03 9.77
CA LEU A 136 26.90 -34.59 11.00
C LEU A 136 26.72 -35.71 12.04
N TRP A 137 26.53 -36.95 11.59
CA TRP A 137 26.53 -38.13 12.47
C TRP A 137 27.94 -38.40 13.02
N GLN A 138 28.96 -38.30 12.16
CA GLN A 138 30.35 -38.53 12.55
C GLN A 138 30.87 -37.48 13.54
N ASP A 139 30.39 -36.24 13.44
CA ASP A 139 30.66 -35.15 14.38
C ASP A 139 29.86 -35.27 15.70
N GLY A 140 29.00 -36.29 15.83
CA GLY A 140 28.18 -36.54 17.02
C GLY A 140 27.04 -35.53 17.22
N ILE A 141 26.74 -34.72 16.20
CA ILE A 141 25.66 -33.72 16.23
C ILE A 141 24.30 -34.40 16.04
N LEU A 142 24.25 -35.47 15.25
CA LEU A 142 23.07 -36.29 15.02
C LEU A 142 23.13 -37.59 15.81
N ARG A 143 22.03 -37.92 16.50
CA ARG A 143 21.86 -39.24 17.13
C ARG A 143 21.59 -40.30 16.07
N GLU A 144 21.89 -41.56 16.38
CA GLU A 144 21.81 -42.67 15.41
C GLU A 144 20.37 -42.90 14.90
N ASP A 145 19.37 -42.74 15.76
CA ASP A 145 17.95 -42.80 15.43
C ASP A 145 17.52 -41.66 14.47
N GLU A 146 18.02 -40.45 14.71
CA GLU A 146 17.77 -39.28 13.88
C GLU A 146 18.46 -39.41 12.51
N TYR A 147 19.68 -39.93 12.47
CA TYR A 147 20.43 -40.22 11.23
C TYR A 147 19.70 -41.22 10.34
N LEU A 148 19.22 -42.34 10.91
CA LEU A 148 18.53 -43.39 10.15
C LEU A 148 17.20 -42.91 9.58
N ARG A 149 16.45 -42.10 10.33
CA ARG A 149 15.18 -41.52 9.89
C ARG A 149 15.39 -40.54 8.72
N GLU A 150 16.34 -39.62 8.86
CA GLU A 150 16.67 -38.64 7.81
C GLU A 150 17.23 -39.31 6.56
N LYS A 151 18.04 -40.36 6.72
CA LYS A 151 18.56 -41.15 5.60
C LYS A 151 17.43 -41.86 4.83
N GLN A 152 16.45 -42.42 5.54
CA GLN A 152 15.28 -43.05 4.90
C GLN A 152 14.40 -42.02 4.19
N ASP A 153 14.11 -40.87 4.82
CA ASP A 153 13.29 -39.82 4.21
C ASP A 153 13.95 -39.23 2.94
N LEU A 154 15.28 -39.14 2.91
CA LEU A 154 16.02 -38.76 1.70
C LEU A 154 15.94 -39.83 0.60
N LEU A 155 15.98 -41.12 0.95
CA LEU A 155 15.87 -42.24 0.01
C LEU A 155 14.46 -42.38 -0.57
N ASP A 156 13.42 -42.08 0.20
CA ASP A 156 12.02 -42.18 -0.23
C ASP A 156 11.58 -41.01 -1.14
N LYS A 157 12.28 -39.87 -1.06
CA LYS A 157 12.02 -38.65 -1.88
C LYS A 157 12.71 -38.67 -3.25
N HIS A 158 13.50 -39.70 -3.57
CA HIS A 158 14.22 -39.85 -4.84
C HIS A 158 13.80 -41.11 -5.58
#